data_AF-A0A840Y0J2-F1
#
_entry.id   AF-A0A840Y0J2-F1
#
_cell.length_a   1.000
_cell.length_b   1.000
_cell.length_c   1.000
_cell.angle_alpha   90.00
_cell.angle_beta   90.00
_cell.angle_gamma   90.00
#
_symmetry.space_group_name_H-M   'P 1'
#
loop_
_entity.id
_entity.type
_entity.pdbx_description
1 polymer ?
#
loop_
_entity_poly.entity_id
_entity_poly.type
_entity_poly.pdbx_seq_one_letter_code
_entity_poly.pdbx_strand_id
1 'polypeptide(L)'
;MDAVAANHATLARLARRFEAQALGSLLQPVFGEGPKGLLSGGAAEAQWRPMLVENYARAWTERGGIGIAASVHRELLRIQSAAGQSPLPASPQPNIDQEGSPA
;
A
#
# COMPACT_ATOMS: atom_id res chain seq x y z
N MET A 1 12.93 -3.80 -19.37
CA MET A 1 12.93 -2.90 -18.18
C MET A 1 11.52 -2.56 -17.70
N ASP A 2 10.49 -2.87 -18.49
CA ASP A 2 9.11 -2.42 -18.28
C ASP A 2 8.39 -3.12 -17.11
N ALA A 3 8.68 -4.40 -16.85
CA ALA A 3 8.03 -5.16 -15.77
C ALA A 3 8.33 -4.58 -14.36
N VAL A 4 9.57 -4.11 -14.14
CA VAL A 4 9.97 -3.50 -12.86
C VAL A 4 9.28 -2.15 -12.67
N ALA A 5 9.24 -1.31 -13.71
CA ALA A 5 8.53 -0.03 -13.67
C ALA A 5 7.02 -0.20 -13.42
N ALA A 6 6.39 -1.17 -14.09
CA ALA A 6 4.97 -1.50 -13.90
C ALA A 6 4.67 -1.99 -12.47
N ASN A 7 5.59 -2.76 -11.88
CA ASN A 7 5.49 -3.23 -10.51
C ASN A 7 5.64 -2.07 -9.51
N HIS A 8 6.64 -1.19 -9.66
CA HIS A 8 6.76 0.03 -8.85
C HIS A 8 5.51 0.91 -8.92
N ALA A 9 4.97 1.13 -10.13
CA ALA A 9 3.74 1.91 -10.31
C ALA A 9 2.53 1.27 -9.60
N THR A 10 2.48 -0.06 -9.54
CA THR A 10 1.45 -0.81 -8.82
C THR A 10 1.57 -0.65 -7.31
N LEU A 11 2.78 -0.78 -6.76
CA LEU A 11 3.03 -0.56 -5.33
C LEU A 11 2.73 0.87 -4.91
N ALA A 12 3.11 1.87 -5.72
CA ALA A 12 2.79 3.27 -5.47
C ALA A 12 1.27 3.53 -5.45
N ARG A 13 0.52 2.89 -6.36
CA ARG A 13 -0.95 3.00 -6.40
C ARG A 13 -1.61 2.34 -5.18
N LEU A 14 -1.13 1.18 -4.76
CA LEU A 14 -1.61 0.51 -3.54
C LEU A 14 -1.35 1.36 -2.30
N ALA A 15 -0.17 1.95 -2.19
CA ALA A 15 0.18 2.83 -1.09
C ALA A 15 -0.70 4.09 -1.02
N ARG A 16 -1.00 4.73 -2.17
CA ARG A 16 -1.98 5.82 -2.23
C ARG A 16 -3.38 5.37 -1.83
N ARG A 17 -3.82 4.19 -2.27
CA ARG A 17 -5.15 3.67 -1.89
C ARG A 17 -5.25 3.41 -0.40
N PHE A 18 -4.18 2.90 0.23
CA PHE A 18 -4.10 2.75 1.67
C PHE A 18 -4.20 4.11 2.39
N GLU A 19 -3.44 5.12 1.94
CA GLU A 19 -3.50 6.45 2.53
C GLU A 19 -4.91 7.06 2.42
N ALA A 20 -5.59 6.92 1.28
CA ALA A 20 -6.97 7.38 1.13
C ALA A 20 -7.94 6.68 2.11
N GLN A 21 -7.78 5.37 2.36
CA GLN A 21 -8.59 4.67 3.35
C GLN A 21 -8.28 5.15 4.78
N ALA A 22 -7.00 5.33 5.11
CA ALA A 22 -6.59 5.86 6.40
C ALA A 22 -7.14 7.26 6.64
N LEU A 23 -7.02 8.17 5.66
CA LEU A 23 -7.61 9.50 5.71
C LEU A 23 -9.13 9.44 5.84
N GLY A 24 -9.81 8.55 5.11
CA GLY A 24 -11.26 8.37 5.24
C GLY A 24 -11.68 8.08 6.68
N SER A 25 -10.96 7.18 7.36
CA SER A 25 -11.19 6.87 8.77
C SER A 25 -10.89 8.06 9.69
N LEU A 26 -9.79 8.79 9.44
CA LEU A 26 -9.39 9.96 10.22
C LEU A 26 -10.33 11.16 10.05
N LEU A 27 -11.00 11.27 8.90
CA LEU A 27 -11.95 12.33 8.60
C LEU A 27 -13.35 12.07 9.20
N GLN A 28 -13.67 10.84 9.62
CA GLN A 28 -14.98 10.53 10.20
C GLN A 28 -15.42 11.47 11.33
N PRO A 29 -14.57 11.87 12.30
CA PRO A 29 -14.97 12.78 13.36
C PRO A 29 -15.28 14.19 12.86
N VAL A 30 -14.58 14.65 11.81
CA VAL A 30 -14.79 15.97 11.19
C VAL A 30 -16.15 16.02 10.48
N PHE A 31 -16.55 14.91 9.86
CA PHE A 31 -17.83 14.75 9.19
C PHE A 31 -18.84 13.97 10.06
N GLY A 32 -18.70 14.06 11.39
CA GLY A 32 -19.65 13.52 12.36
C GLY A 32 -21.03 14.19 12.25
N GLU A 33 -21.93 13.97 13.21
CA GLU A 33 -23.21 14.68 13.20
C GLU A 33 -22.99 16.19 13.38
N GLY A 34 -23.20 16.96 12.32
CA GLY A 34 -23.21 18.42 12.37
C GLY A 34 -24.41 18.98 13.15
N PRO A 35 -24.44 20.30 13.41
CA PRO A 35 -25.55 20.94 14.11
C PRO A 35 -26.85 20.73 13.34
N LYS A 36 -27.85 20.09 13.98
CA LYS A 36 -29.18 19.91 13.40
C LYS A 36 -29.92 21.25 13.48
N GLY A 37 -30.11 21.91 12.33
CA GLY A 37 -30.77 23.21 12.24
C GLY A 37 -31.46 23.41 10.89
N LEU A 38 -32.18 24.53 10.74
CA LEU A 38 -32.99 24.85 9.55
C LEU A 38 -32.19 24.84 8.22
N LEU A 39 -30.88 25.03 8.29
CA LEU A 39 -29.96 25.04 7.14
C LEU A 39 -29.18 23.73 6.93
N SER A 40 -29.48 22.67 7.70
CA SER A 40 -28.87 21.34 7.50
C SER A 40 -29.60 20.58 6.40
N GLY A 41 -28.87 19.79 5.61
CA GLY A 41 -29.45 18.91 4.59
C GLY A 41 -30.10 17.63 5.16
N GLY A 42 -30.15 17.49 6.49
CA GLY A 42 -30.94 16.48 7.20
C GLY A 42 -30.62 15.03 6.78
N ALA A 43 -31.66 14.21 6.62
CA ALA A 43 -31.52 12.80 6.27
C ALA A 43 -30.89 12.58 4.87
N ALA A 44 -31.14 13.49 3.93
CA ALA A 44 -30.55 13.41 2.59
C ALA A 44 -29.03 13.62 2.65
N GLU A 45 -28.57 14.65 3.37
CA GLU A 45 -27.13 14.87 3.60
C GLU A 45 -26.48 13.70 4.33
N ALA A 46 -27.16 13.13 5.33
CA ALA A 46 -26.65 11.99 6.08
C ALA A 46 -26.39 10.76 5.19
N GLN A 47 -27.25 10.51 4.20
CA GLN A 47 -27.11 9.39 3.28
C GLN A 47 -25.87 9.52 2.39
N TRP A 48 -25.56 10.72 1.90
CA TRP A 48 -24.44 10.95 0.96
C TRP A 48 -23.10 11.23 1.66
N ARG A 49 -23.11 11.48 2.97
CA ARG A 49 -21.92 11.83 3.75
C ARG A 49 -20.76 10.85 3.62
N PRO A 50 -20.95 9.52 3.69
CA PRO A 50 -19.84 8.58 3.57
C PRO A 50 -19.12 8.71 2.22
N MET A 51 -19.89 8.91 1.15
CA MET A 51 -19.34 9.14 -0.19
C MET A 51 -18.55 10.46 -0.26
N LEU A 52 -19.03 11.52 0.39
CA LEU A 52 -18.30 12.78 0.47
C LEU A 52 -16.97 12.62 1.21
N VAL A 53 -16.97 11.94 2.36
CA VAL A 53 -15.75 11.64 3.13
C VAL A 53 -14.73 10.89 2.27
N GLU A 54 -15.18 9.86 1.55
CA GLU A 54 -14.30 9.09 0.68
C GLU A 54 -13.70 9.95 -0.46
N ASN A 55 -14.51 10.82 -1.07
CA ASN A 55 -14.05 11.72 -2.12
C ASN A 55 -13.05 12.75 -1.60
N TYR A 56 -13.28 13.32 -0.41
CA TYR A 56 -12.31 14.20 0.23
C TYR A 56 -10.98 13.49 0.49
N ALA A 57 -11.02 12.31 1.08
CA ALA A 57 -9.83 11.53 1.37
C ALA A 57 -9.03 11.22 0.09
N ARG A 58 -9.70 10.79 -0.98
CA ARG A 58 -9.08 10.54 -2.29
C ARG A 58 -8.48 11.80 -2.90
N ALA A 59 -9.21 12.91 -2.92
CA ALA A 59 -8.74 14.17 -3.48
C ALA A 59 -7.52 14.71 -2.73
N TRP A 60 -7.46 14.53 -1.41
CA TRP A 60 -6.30 14.93 -0.61
C TRP A 60 -5.08 14.05 -0.91
N THR A 61 -5.26 12.73 -0.95
CA THR A 61 -4.20 11.80 -1.32
C THR A 61 -3.63 12.07 -2.71
N GLU A 62 -4.48 12.39 -3.70
CA GLU A 62 -4.05 12.71 -5.07
C GLU A 62 -3.24 14.02 -5.15
N ARG A 63 -3.51 14.98 -4.26
CA ARG A 63 -2.81 16.27 -4.19
C ARG A 63 -1.55 16.27 -3.33
N GLY A 64 -1.15 15.10 -2.81
CA GLY A 64 0.09 14.95 -2.03
C GLY A 64 -0.09 14.24 -0.68
N GLY A 65 -1.33 14.11 -0.20
CA GLY A 65 -1.64 13.39 1.03
C GLY A 65 -0.95 13.96 2.27
N ILE A 66 -0.71 13.10 3.26
CA ILE A 66 0.00 13.44 4.51
C ILE A 66 1.32 12.68 4.67
N GLY A 67 1.72 11.90 3.66
CA GLY A 67 2.98 11.18 3.61
C GLY A 67 2.91 9.71 4.02
N ILE A 68 1.72 9.18 4.35
CA ILE A 68 1.53 7.76 4.65
C ILE A 68 1.82 6.92 3.41
N ALA A 69 1.35 7.34 2.24
CA ALA A 69 1.59 6.60 0.99
C ALA A 69 3.09 6.45 0.69
N ALA A 70 3.89 7.48 0.97
CA ALA A 70 5.35 7.41 0.77
C ALA A 70 6.00 6.37 1.70
N SER A 71 5.59 6.33 2.97
CA SER A 71 6.11 5.38 3.95
C SER A 71 5.69 3.95 3.64
N VAL A 72 4.42 3.72 3.29
CA VAL A 72 3.92 2.39 2.90
C VAL A 72 4.59 1.90 1.61
N HIS A 73 4.79 2.77 0.62
CA HIS A 73 5.46 2.39 -0.62
C HIS A 73 6.91 1.91 -0.38
N ARG A 74 7.67 2.61 0.47
CA ARG A 74 9.03 2.18 0.85
C ARG A 74 9.01 0.82 1.55
N GLU A 75 8.02 0.58 2.41
CA GLU A 75 7.88 -0.71 3.10
C GLU A 75 7.54 -1.84 2.14
N LEU A 76 6.59 -1.61 1.23
CA LEU A 76 6.20 -2.59 0.21
C LEU A 76 7.38 -2.99 -0.68
N LEU A 77 8.23 -2.03 -1.06
CA LEU A 77 9.46 -2.30 -1.82
C LEU A 77 10.44 -3.15 -1.00
N ARG A 78 10.61 -2.86 0.29
CA ARG A 78 11.47 -3.65 1.18
C ARG A 78 10.99 -5.09 1.26
N ILE A 79 9.71 -5.31 1.54
CA ILE A 79 9.11 -6.65 1.63
C ILE A 79 9.30 -7.42 0.33
N GLN A 80 9.09 -6.75 -0.81
CA GLN A 80 9.28 -7.37 -2.12
C GLN A 80 10.74 -7.76 -2.37
N SER A 81 11.70 -6.92 -2.00
CA SER A 81 13.12 -7.24 -2.15
C SER A 81 13.55 -8.44 -1.30
N ALA A 82 12.99 -8.58 -0.09
CA ALA A 82 13.25 -9.72 0.79
C ALA A 82 12.61 -11.02 0.26
N ALA A 83 11.40 -10.95 -0.29
CA ALA A 83 10.72 -12.11 -0.87
C ALA A 83 11.39 -12.64 -2.16
N GLY A 84 12.12 -11.79 -2.89
CA GLY A 84 12.89 -12.18 -4.07
C GLY A 84 14.21 -12.92 -3.77
N GLN A 85 14.68 -12.91 -2.52
CA GLN A 85 15.84 -13.69 -2.07
C GLN A 85 15.37 -14.99 -1.41
N SER A 86 15.02 -15.99 -2.22
CA SER A 86 15.10 -17.39 -1.79
C SER A 86 16.53 -17.88 -1.99
N PRO A 87 17.30 -18.22 -0.93
CA PRO A 87 18.54 -18.94 -1.11
C PRO A 87 18.18 -20.33 -1.64
N LEU A 88 18.53 -20.62 -2.89
CA LEU A 88 18.52 -22.00 -3.37
C LEU A 88 19.43 -22.81 -2.44
N PRO A 89 18.97 -23.92 -1.84
CA PRO A 89 19.88 -24.83 -1.17
C PRO A 89 20.88 -25.31 -2.22
N ALA A 90 22.16 -24.97 -2.03
CA ALA A 90 23.24 -25.51 -2.83
C ALA A 90 23.10 -27.03 -2.81
N SER A 91 22.77 -27.61 -3.97
CA SER A 91 22.73 -29.06 -4.12
C SER A 91 24.11 -29.60 -3.73
N PRO A 92 24.21 -30.58 -2.82
CA PRO A 92 25.48 -31.22 -2.52
C PRO A 92 26.04 -31.80 -3.82
N GLN A 93 27.14 -31.24 -4.33
CA GLN A 93 27.80 -31.82 -5.48
C GLN A 93 28.42 -33.16 -5.07
N PRO A 94 28.15 -34.25 -5.79
CA PRO A 94 28.84 -35.51 -5.55
C PRO A 94 30.31 -35.32 -5.89
N ASN A 95 31.18 -35.57 -4.92
CA ASN A 95 32.63 -35.45 -5.07
C ASN A 95 33.13 -36.61 -5.95
N ILE A 96 33.11 -36.39 -7.27
CA ILE A 96 33.87 -37.20 -8.23
C ILE A 96 35.27 -36.61 -8.18
N ASP A 97 36.19 -37.28 -7.49
CA ASP A 97 37.66 -37.21 -7.65
C ASP A 97 38.35 -37.68 -6.37
N GLN A 98 38.40 -39.00 -6.13
CA GLN A 98 39.52 -39.70 -5.48
C GLN A 98 39.37 -41.22 -5.73
N GLU A 99 39.26 -41.64 -6.99
CA GLU A 99 39.62 -43.00 -7.38
C GLU A 99 41.11 -43.00 -7.74
N GLY A 100 41.92 -43.66 -6.90
CA GLY A 100 43.16 -44.33 -7.29
C GLY A 100 44.39 -43.49 -7.65
N SER A 101 45.40 -43.50 -6.77
CA SER A 101 46.77 -43.76 -7.23
C SER A 101 47.64 -44.37 -6.13
N PRO A 102 48.48 -45.37 -6.45
CA PRO A 102 49.13 -46.26 -5.48
C PRO A 102 50.51 -45.76 -5.05
N ALA A 103 50.93 -46.19 -3.85
CA ALA A 103 52.34 -46.40 -3.49
C ALA A 103 52.41 -47.49 -2.43
#